data_AF-A0AAU8P3Y9-F1
#
_entry.id   AF-A0AAU8P3Y9-F1
#
_cell.length_a   1.000
_cell.length_b   1.000
_cell.length_c   1.000
_cell.angle_alpha   90.00
_cell.angle_beta   90.00
_cell.angle_gamma   90.00
#
_symmetry.space_group_name_H-M   'P 1'
#
loop_
_entity.id
_entity.type
_entity.pdbx_description
1 polymer ?
#
loop_
_entity_poly.entity_id
_entity_poly.type
_entity_poly.pdbx_seq_one_letter_code
_entity_poly.pdbx_strand_id
1 'polypeptide(L)'
;MNKQHLFFLCILSTAPLLLSACAQPESSAARHAKHLTYASDDNFDPNYRTKLYDSYQSSIPFLQQFWELGKKDRAAAITQAQQQQRIDEFKSQAFLTRINGKEHFAGKAYNSYSHREQKWRQAMSDAIIQTYMDGYNGIK
;
A
#
# COMPACT_ATOMS: atom_id res chain seq x y z
N MET A 1 10.25 -22.81 50.95
CA MET A 1 9.89 -21.99 49.77
C MET A 1 8.53 -22.47 49.26
N ASN A 2 7.47 -21.68 49.48
CA ASN A 2 6.07 -22.13 49.36
C ASN A 2 5.61 -22.26 47.90
N LYS A 3 5.03 -23.42 47.54
CA LYS A 3 4.44 -23.74 46.21
C LYS A 3 3.47 -22.67 45.69
N GLN A 4 2.84 -21.91 46.58
CA GLN A 4 1.93 -20.82 46.24
C GLN A 4 2.64 -19.63 45.59
N HIS A 5 3.87 -19.30 45.99
CA HIS A 5 4.65 -18.22 45.35
C HIS A 5 5.12 -18.62 43.95
N LEU A 6 5.40 -19.91 43.72
CA LEU A 6 5.78 -20.44 42.40
C LEU A 6 4.61 -20.38 41.41
N PHE A 7 3.39 -20.68 41.89
CA PHE A 7 2.17 -20.55 41.08
C PHE A 7 1.83 -19.09 40.73
N PHE A 8 1.97 -18.17 41.68
CA PHE A 8 1.73 -16.74 41.42
C PHE A 8 2.76 -16.14 40.43
N LEU A 9 4.02 -16.59 40.48
CA LEU A 9 5.07 -16.16 39.53
C LEU A 9 4.82 -16.67 38.10
N CYS A 10 4.28 -17.88 37.94
CA CYS A 10 3.92 -18.44 36.63
C CYS A 10 2.73 -17.74 35.97
N ILE A 11 1.72 -17.31 36.75
CA ILE A 11 0.53 -16.64 36.19
C ILE A 11 0.84 -15.20 35.78
N LEU A 12 1.72 -14.51 36.51
CA LEU A 12 2.10 -13.12 36.23
C LEU A 12 2.99 -12.96 34.99
N SER A 13 3.64 -14.04 34.54
CA SER A 13 4.58 -14.03 33.41
C SER A 13 3.95 -14.40 32.06
N THR A 14 2.75 -15.01 32.04
CA THR A 14 2.07 -15.41 30.78
C THR A 14 1.10 -14.34 30.25
N ALA A 15 0.69 -13.37 31.07
CA ALA A 15 -0.20 -12.28 30.66
C ALA A 15 0.34 -11.37 29.51
N PRO A 16 1.63 -11.00 29.45
CA PRO A 16 2.11 -10.11 28.39
C PRO A 16 2.23 -10.77 27.00
N LEU A 17 2.18 -12.10 26.90
CA LEU A 17 2.28 -12.82 25.63
C LEU A 17 0.99 -12.78 24.80
N LEU A 18 -0.16 -12.47 25.42
CA LEU A 18 -1.45 -12.39 24.73
C LEU A 18 -1.73 -11.01 24.13
N LEU A 19 -1.02 -9.96 24.56
CA LEU A 19 -1.23 -8.60 24.02
C LEU A 19 -0.52 -8.35 22.68
N SER A 20 0.49 -9.16 22.31
CA SER A 20 1.21 -9.01 21.05
C SER A 20 0.54 -9.70 19.85
N ALA A 21 -0.54 -10.48 20.07
CA ALA A 21 -1.23 -11.18 18.99
C ALA A 21 -2.12 -10.27 18.10
N CYS A 22 -2.49 -9.08 18.58
CA CYS A 22 -3.35 -8.15 17.83
C CYS A 22 -2.57 -7.08 17.03
N ALA A 23 -1.25 -7.01 17.21
CA ALA A 23 -0.38 -6.11 16.44
C ALA A 23 0.25 -6.88 15.28
N GLN A 24 -0.57 -7.31 14.31
CA GLN A 24 -0.02 -7.80 13.06
C GLN A 24 0.63 -6.61 12.33
N PRO A 25 1.92 -6.67 11.98
CA PRO A 25 2.54 -5.61 11.20
C PRO A 25 1.80 -5.51 9.86
N GLU A 26 1.26 -4.32 9.59
CA GLU A 26 0.62 -4.02 8.31
C GLU A 26 1.67 -4.12 7.19
N SER A 27 1.34 -4.83 6.12
CA SER A 27 2.26 -4.97 4.99
C SER A 27 2.57 -3.62 4.36
N SER A 28 3.71 -3.51 3.67
CA SER A 28 4.12 -2.32 2.93
C SER A 28 3.02 -1.90 1.94
N ALA A 29 2.48 -2.86 1.19
CA ALA A 29 1.37 -2.61 0.28
C ALA A 29 0.14 -2.04 1.00
N ALA A 30 -0.21 -2.54 2.19
CA ALA A 30 -1.33 -2.04 2.96
C ALA A 30 -1.06 -0.64 3.55
N ARG A 31 0.12 -0.42 4.13
CA ARG A 31 0.55 0.89 4.62
C ARG A 31 0.50 1.96 3.53
N HIS A 32 1.02 1.66 2.34
CA HIS A 32 1.00 2.58 1.20
C HIS A 32 -0.38 2.70 0.55
N ALA A 33 -1.21 1.65 0.55
CA ALA A 33 -2.61 1.71 0.10
C ALA A 33 -3.44 2.64 0.98
N LYS A 34 -3.21 2.61 2.29
CA LYS A 34 -3.87 3.51 3.24
C LYS A 34 -3.48 4.95 2.93
N HIS A 35 -2.18 5.23 2.84
CA HIS A 35 -1.68 6.57 2.53
C HIS A 35 -2.22 7.08 1.19
N LEU A 36 -2.16 6.26 0.13
CA LEU A 36 -2.74 6.55 -1.18
C LEU A 36 -4.19 6.99 -1.05
N THR A 37 -5.03 6.16 -0.42
CA THR A 37 -6.47 6.37 -0.33
C THR A 37 -6.80 7.72 0.29
N TYR A 38 -6.17 8.04 1.42
CA TYR A 38 -6.40 9.32 2.11
C TYR A 38 -5.77 10.51 1.39
N ALA A 39 -4.58 10.35 0.80
CA ALA A 39 -3.92 11.41 0.05
C ALA A 39 -4.68 11.74 -1.25
N SER A 40 -5.34 10.76 -1.85
CA SER A 40 -6.10 10.92 -3.09
C SER A 40 -7.55 11.35 -2.90
N ASP A 41 -8.08 11.30 -1.67
CA ASP A 41 -9.43 11.77 -1.38
C ASP A 41 -9.48 13.31 -1.46
N ASP A 42 -10.34 13.82 -2.33
CA ASP A 42 -10.52 15.26 -2.58
C ASP A 42 -11.84 15.80 -2.02
N ASN A 43 -12.79 14.92 -1.64
CA ASN A 43 -14.15 15.26 -1.17
C ASN A 43 -14.81 16.38 -1.99
N PHE A 44 -14.52 16.44 -3.30
CA PHE A 44 -14.87 17.58 -4.13
C PHE A 44 -16.37 17.68 -4.41
N ASP A 45 -17.06 16.55 -4.58
CA ASP A 45 -18.49 16.53 -4.88
C ASP A 45 -19.33 16.35 -3.59
N PRO A 46 -20.20 17.31 -3.22
CA PRO A 46 -21.04 17.19 -2.04
C PRO A 46 -22.07 16.05 -2.12
N ASN A 47 -22.37 15.53 -3.32
CA ASN A 47 -23.34 14.46 -3.55
C ASN A 47 -22.72 13.06 -3.52
N TYR A 48 -21.40 12.94 -3.66
CA TYR A 48 -20.71 11.66 -3.72
C TYR A 48 -19.59 11.60 -2.68
N ARG A 49 -19.34 10.40 -2.14
CA ARG A 49 -18.23 10.17 -1.21
C ARG A 49 -17.39 9.01 -1.68
N THR A 50 -16.07 9.18 -1.58
CA THR A 50 -15.12 8.09 -1.80
C THR A 50 -15.39 6.99 -0.79
N LYS A 51 -15.55 5.75 -1.26
CA LYS A 51 -15.65 4.58 -0.39
C LYS A 51 -14.26 4.19 0.11
N LEU A 52 -13.74 4.93 1.08
CA LEU A 52 -12.35 4.81 1.55
C LEU A 52 -11.94 3.37 1.88
N TYR A 53 -12.80 2.60 2.56
CA TYR A 53 -12.49 1.21 2.89
C TYR A 53 -12.35 0.33 1.64
N ASP A 54 -13.29 0.43 0.69
CA ASP A 54 -13.26 -0.35 -0.55
C ASP A 54 -12.06 0.07 -1.42
N SER A 55 -11.78 1.38 -1.49
CA SER A 55 -10.62 1.93 -2.19
C SER A 55 -9.30 1.41 -1.60
N TYR A 56 -9.17 1.40 -0.27
CA TYR A 56 -8.04 0.84 0.44
C TYR A 56 -7.87 -0.67 0.13
N GLN A 57 -8.93 -1.46 0.31
CA GLN A 57 -8.90 -2.91 0.08
C GLN A 57 -8.54 -3.25 -1.38
N SER A 58 -9.07 -2.50 -2.34
CA SER A 58 -8.77 -2.70 -3.76
C SER A 58 -7.32 -2.31 -4.14
N SER A 59 -6.73 -1.36 -3.41
CA SER A 59 -5.38 -0.85 -3.68
C SER A 59 -4.28 -1.78 -3.17
N ILE A 60 -4.55 -2.58 -2.12
CA ILE A 60 -3.59 -3.55 -1.55
C ILE A 60 -3.04 -4.52 -2.60
N PRO A 61 -3.86 -5.33 -3.31
CA PRO A 61 -3.35 -6.30 -4.28
C PRO A 61 -2.70 -5.63 -5.49
N PHE A 62 -3.07 -4.39 -5.81
CA PHE A 62 -2.41 -3.60 -6.84
C PHE A 62 -0.98 -3.23 -6.42
N LEU A 63 -0.83 -2.63 -5.23
CA LEU A 63 0.48 -2.22 -4.71
C LEU A 63 1.38 -3.42 -4.39
N GLN A 64 0.82 -4.56 -3.97
CA GLN A 64 1.57 -5.78 -3.71
C GLN A 64 2.39 -6.23 -4.93
N GLN A 65 1.90 -6.01 -6.15
CA GLN A 65 2.63 -6.36 -7.37
C GLN A 65 3.96 -5.59 -7.49
N PHE A 66 4.01 -4.35 -7.01
CA PHE A 66 5.21 -3.53 -7.02
C PHE A 66 6.19 -3.93 -5.93
N TRP A 67 5.70 -4.36 -4.76
CA TRP A 67 6.54 -4.94 -3.71
C TRP A 67 7.23 -6.22 -4.20
N GLU A 68 6.47 -7.12 -4.83
CA GLU A 68 7.00 -8.35 -5.44
C GLU A 68 8.01 -8.06 -6.55
N LEU A 69 7.75 -7.03 -7.36
CA LEU A 69 8.68 -6.58 -8.40
C LEU A 69 9.99 -6.07 -7.78
N GLY A 70 9.93 -5.26 -6.72
CA GLY A 70 11.11 -4.78 -6.00
C GLY A 70 11.94 -5.93 -5.44
N LYS A 71 11.29 -6.90 -4.79
CA LYS A 71 11.92 -8.12 -4.28
C LYS A 71 12.60 -8.91 -5.40
N LYS A 72 11.94 -9.05 -6.55
CA LYS A 72 12.48 -9.74 -7.73
C LYS A 72 13.69 -9.01 -8.31
N ASP A 73 13.61 -7.70 -8.46
CA ASP A 73 14.70 -6.87 -8.99
C ASP A 73 15.93 -6.90 -8.06
N ARG A 74 15.72 -6.94 -6.73
CA ARG A 74 16.79 -7.17 -5.75
C ARG A 74 17.45 -8.54 -5.94
N ALA A 75 16.65 -9.60 -6.09
CA ALA A 75 17.16 -10.96 -6.31
C ALA A 75 17.92 -11.09 -7.65
N ALA A 76 17.53 -10.31 -8.65
CA ALA A 76 18.21 -10.23 -9.95
C ALA A 76 19.46 -9.33 -9.94
N ALA A 77 19.79 -8.69 -8.81
CA ALA A 77 20.93 -7.79 -8.66
C ALA A 77 21.01 -6.71 -9.75
N ILE A 78 19.85 -6.11 -10.10
CA ILE A 78 19.82 -5.04 -11.10
C ILE A 78 20.68 -3.85 -10.66
N THR A 79 21.22 -3.13 -11.62
CA THR A 79 22.03 -1.93 -11.36
C THR A 79 21.18 -0.78 -10.83
N GLN A 80 21.81 0.18 -10.16
CA GLN A 80 21.14 1.41 -9.72
C GLN A 80 20.52 2.18 -10.89
N ALA A 81 21.15 2.16 -12.07
CA ALA A 81 20.60 2.79 -13.27
C ALA A 81 19.29 2.13 -13.72
N GLN A 82 19.22 0.80 -13.69
CA GLN A 82 18.00 0.05 -14.01
C GLN A 82 16.89 0.30 -12.97
N GLN A 83 17.25 0.39 -11.69
CA GLN A 83 16.32 0.74 -10.63
C GLN A 83 15.77 2.16 -10.83
N GLN A 84 16.63 3.13 -11.15
CA GLN A 84 16.20 4.50 -11.43
C GLN A 84 15.28 4.54 -12.66
N GLN A 85 15.57 3.77 -13.70
CA GLN A 85 14.69 3.66 -14.86
C GLN A 85 13.29 3.14 -14.50
N ARG A 86 13.17 2.19 -13.55
CA ARG A 86 11.86 1.76 -13.02
C ARG A 86 11.12 2.91 -12.34
N ILE A 87 11.81 3.63 -11.47
CA ILE A 87 11.25 4.77 -10.73
C ILE A 87 10.78 5.85 -11.70
N ASP A 88 11.55 6.14 -12.73
CA ASP A 88 11.20 7.13 -13.75
C ASP A 88 10.01 6.68 -14.60
N GLU A 89 9.91 5.37 -14.92
CA GLU A 89 8.71 4.81 -15.57
C GLU A 89 7.48 5.02 -14.70
N PHE A 90 7.54 4.75 -13.39
CA PHE A 90 6.40 4.87 -12.48
C PHE A 90 5.91 6.32 -12.33
N LYS A 91 6.79 7.31 -12.52
CA LYS A 91 6.45 8.74 -12.56
C LYS A 91 5.87 9.17 -13.91
N SER A 92 6.08 8.39 -14.97
CA SER A 92 5.74 8.82 -16.32
C SER A 92 4.24 8.93 -16.52
N GLN A 93 3.82 9.97 -17.26
CA GLN A 93 2.42 10.15 -17.61
C GLN A 93 1.87 8.95 -18.40
N ALA A 94 2.69 8.36 -19.27
CA ALA A 94 2.32 7.19 -20.06
C ALA A 94 1.95 5.99 -19.16
N PHE A 95 2.79 5.71 -18.16
CA PHE A 95 2.52 4.67 -17.17
C PHE A 95 1.25 4.96 -16.37
N LEU A 96 1.13 6.16 -15.80
CA LEU A 96 -0.02 6.56 -14.97
C LEU A 96 -1.35 6.58 -15.75
N THR A 97 -1.28 6.81 -17.06
CA THR A 97 -2.42 6.70 -17.98
C THR A 97 -2.75 5.25 -18.29
N ARG A 98 -1.74 4.39 -18.48
CA ARG A 98 -1.92 2.95 -18.75
C ARG A 98 -2.54 2.20 -17.57
N ILE A 99 -2.13 2.52 -16.35
CA ILE A 99 -2.74 1.94 -15.13
C ILE A 99 -4.08 2.60 -14.79
N ASN A 100 -4.48 3.64 -15.51
CA ASN A 100 -5.81 4.20 -15.35
C ASN A 100 -6.84 3.27 -15.98
N GLY A 101 -7.75 2.73 -15.15
CA GLY A 101 -8.89 1.98 -15.65
C GLY A 101 -9.85 2.87 -16.44
N LYS A 102 -10.81 2.24 -17.12
CA LYS A 102 -12.04 2.91 -17.56
C LYS A 102 -13.10 2.67 -16.48
N GLU A 103 -13.81 3.71 -16.09
CA GLU A 103 -15.01 3.54 -15.27
C GLU A 103 -16.20 3.31 -16.16
N HIS A 104 -17.07 2.39 -15.79
CA HIS A 104 -18.32 2.16 -16.49
C HIS A 104 -19.45 2.73 -15.64
N PHE A 105 -20.12 3.76 -16.15
CA PHE A 105 -21.29 4.36 -15.51
C PHE A 105 -22.44 4.42 -16.52
N ALA A 106 -23.64 4.00 -16.12
CA ALA A 106 -24.84 3.99 -16.96
C ALA A 106 -24.62 3.38 -18.37
N GLY A 107 -23.86 2.28 -18.46
CA GLY A 107 -23.56 1.60 -19.74
C GLY A 107 -22.53 2.29 -20.63
N LYS A 108 -21.96 3.42 -20.20
CA LYS A 108 -20.91 4.15 -20.92
C LYS A 108 -19.58 3.98 -20.21
N ALA A 109 -18.52 3.75 -20.99
CA ALA A 109 -17.15 3.76 -20.49
C ALA A 109 -16.66 5.21 -20.47
N TYR A 110 -16.42 5.73 -19.28
CA TYR A 110 -15.71 6.97 -19.05
C TYR A 110 -14.24 6.64 -18.82
N ASN A 111 -13.33 7.47 -19.33
CA ASN A 111 -12.01 7.49 -18.74
C ASN A 111 -12.25 7.87 -17.29
N SER A 112 -11.97 6.92 -16.38
CA SER A 112 -12.33 6.97 -14.95
C SER A 112 -12.07 8.33 -14.33
N TYR A 113 -11.06 9.04 -14.84
CA TYR A 113 -10.75 10.38 -14.43
C TYR A 113 -10.04 11.15 -15.55
N SER A 114 -10.77 11.63 -16.56
CA SER A 114 -10.21 12.58 -17.54
C SER A 114 -9.60 13.82 -16.87
N HIS A 115 -10.02 14.14 -15.64
CA HIS A 115 -9.48 15.20 -14.79
C HIS A 115 -8.67 14.72 -13.57
N ARG A 116 -8.16 13.48 -13.51
CA ARG A 116 -7.54 12.97 -12.26
C ARG A 116 -6.60 14.01 -11.67
N GLU A 117 -6.94 14.52 -10.48
CA GLU A 117 -6.23 15.65 -9.89
C GLU A 117 -4.75 15.32 -9.86
N GLN A 118 -3.92 16.32 -10.10
CA GLN A 118 -2.46 16.19 -9.97
C GLN A 118 -2.10 15.50 -8.63
N LYS A 119 -2.90 15.74 -7.59
CA LYS A 119 -2.86 15.09 -6.28
C LYS A 119 -2.93 13.56 -6.33
N TRP A 120 -3.92 12.97 -7.02
CA TRP A 120 -4.00 11.51 -7.15
C TRP A 120 -2.80 10.95 -7.91
N ARG A 121 -2.38 11.61 -9.00
CA ARG A 121 -1.25 11.13 -9.83
C ARG A 121 0.04 11.06 -9.03
N GLN A 122 0.29 12.10 -8.23
CA GLN A 122 1.40 12.15 -7.29
C GLN A 122 1.27 11.04 -6.24
N ALA A 123 0.13 10.97 -5.55
CA ALA A 123 -0.10 9.95 -4.51
C ALA A 123 0.05 8.52 -5.04
N MET A 124 -0.42 8.24 -6.26
CA MET A 124 -0.29 6.92 -6.88
C MET A 124 1.16 6.60 -7.27
N SER A 125 1.84 7.54 -7.92
CA SER A 125 3.26 7.38 -8.25
C SER A 125 4.08 7.13 -6.98
N ASP A 126 3.85 7.92 -5.93
CA ASP A 126 4.56 7.79 -4.66
C ASP A 126 4.28 6.44 -4.00
N ALA A 127 3.01 6.03 -3.93
CA ALA A 127 2.64 4.74 -3.36
C ALA A 127 3.31 3.56 -4.11
N ILE A 128 3.34 3.61 -5.44
CA ILE A 128 4.00 2.60 -6.27
C ILE A 128 5.50 2.56 -6.00
N ILE A 129 6.17 3.72 -6.03
CA ILE A 129 7.63 3.82 -5.84
C ILE A 129 8.02 3.36 -4.44
N GLN A 130 7.33 3.83 -3.40
CA GLN A 130 7.65 3.47 -2.03
C GLN A 130 7.41 1.99 -1.77
N THR A 131 6.32 1.42 -2.30
CA THR A 131 6.05 -0.02 -2.18
C THR A 131 7.09 -0.85 -2.93
N TYR A 132 7.52 -0.41 -4.12
CA TYR A 132 8.61 -1.04 -4.87
C TYR A 132 9.94 -0.99 -4.10
N MET A 133 10.30 0.17 -3.56
CA MET A 133 11.53 0.35 -2.80
C MET A 133 11.52 -0.46 -1.50
N ASP A 134 10.38 -0.55 -0.82
CA ASP A 134 10.21 -1.43 0.34
C ASP A 134 10.46 -2.90 -0.05
N GLY A 135 9.89 -3.35 -1.17
CA GLY A 135 10.15 -4.70 -1.71
C GLY A 135 11.62 -4.95 -2.03
N TYR A 136 12.27 -3.97 -2.67
CA TYR A 136 13.70 -4.04 -2.99
C TYR A 136 14.56 -4.07 -1.72
N ASN A 137 14.23 -3.26 -0.72
CA ASN A 137 14.94 -3.17 0.55
C ASN A 137 14.58 -4.29 1.53
N GLY A 138 13.53 -5.07 1.26
CA GLY A 138 13.06 -6.16 2.12
C GLY A 138 12.25 -5.69 3.33
N ILE A 139 11.70 -4.47 3.24
CA ILE A 139 10.79 -3.90 4.25
C ILE A 139 9.42 -4.53 4.04
N LYS A 140 8.85 -5.08 5.12
CA LYS A 140 7.57 -5.77 5.08
C LYS A 140 6.36 -4.84 5.15
#